data_AF-A0A963GA37-F1
#
_entry.id   AF-A0A963GA37-F1
#
_cell.length_a   1.000
_cell.length_b   1.000
_cell.length_c   1.000
_cell.angle_alpha   90.00
_cell.angle_beta   90.00
_cell.angle_gamma   90.00
#
_symmetry.space_group_name_H-M   'P 1'
#
loop_
_entity.id
_entity.type
_entity.pdbx_description
1 polymer ?
#
loop_
_entity_poly.entity_id
_entity_poly.type
_entity_poly.pdbx_seq_one_letter_code
_entity_poly.pdbx_strand_id
1 'polypeptide(L)'
;SPRFRGLHALRRYDNGEERCIACKLCEAVCPAMAITIESDVRDDGSRRTTRYDIDLTKCIFCGFCEESCPVDSIVETHVLEYHGEKRGDLYFTKEMLLAVGDRYETEIAARRAADAKYR
;
A
#
# COMPACT_ATOMS: atom_id res chain seq x y z
N SER A 1 15.39 4.66 -10.61
CA SER A 1 14.50 4.01 -11.60
C SER A 1 13.05 4.19 -11.16
N PRO A 2 12.07 4.48 -12.04
CA PRO A 2 10.66 4.60 -11.65
C PRO A 2 10.09 3.32 -11.01
N ARG A 3 10.76 2.17 -11.17
CA ARG A 3 10.38 0.84 -10.65
C ARG A 3 11.00 0.44 -9.31
N PHE A 4 11.67 1.36 -8.62
CA PHE A 4 12.22 1.01 -7.31
C PHE A 4 11.10 0.81 -6.28
N ARG A 5 11.35 -0.16 -5.40
CA ARG A 5 10.43 -0.69 -4.40
C ARG A 5 10.93 -0.32 -3.01
N GLY A 6 10.25 0.63 -2.36
CA GLY A 6 10.58 1.15 -1.03
C GLY A 6 9.41 1.06 -0.05
N LEU A 7 9.25 2.08 0.79
CA LEU A 7 8.18 2.14 1.78
C LEU A 7 6.81 2.04 1.10
N HIS A 8 5.91 1.27 1.71
CA HIS A 8 4.57 1.03 1.19
C HIS A 8 3.67 2.25 1.41
N ALA A 9 2.74 2.49 0.48
CA ALA A 9 1.76 3.57 0.55
C ALA A 9 0.39 3.09 0.07
N LEU A 10 -0.66 3.52 0.77
CA LEU A 10 -2.04 3.37 0.32
C LEU A 10 -2.51 4.66 -0.33
N ARG A 11 -3.01 4.56 -1.56
CA ARG A 11 -3.43 5.71 -2.36
C ARG A 11 -4.92 5.99 -2.27
N ARG A 12 -5.28 7.23 -2.58
CA ARG A 12 -6.65 7.72 -2.72
C ARG A 12 -6.97 8.04 -4.18
N TYR A 13 -8.25 8.12 -4.49
CA TYR A 13 -8.74 8.76 -5.70
C TYR A 13 -8.69 10.28 -5.54
N ASP A 14 -8.83 11.01 -6.65
CA ASP A 14 -8.80 12.48 -6.66
C ASP A 14 -9.92 13.12 -5.82
N ASN A 15 -10.99 12.37 -5.55
CA ASN A 15 -12.09 12.78 -4.67
C ASN A 15 -11.81 12.54 -3.17
N GLY A 16 -10.62 12.05 -2.80
CA GLY A 16 -10.22 11.75 -1.42
C GLY A 16 -10.64 10.38 -0.89
N GLU A 17 -11.42 9.60 -1.65
CA GLU A 17 -11.82 8.26 -1.25
C GLU A 17 -10.64 7.29 -1.37
N GLU A 18 -10.48 6.38 -0.40
CA GLU A 18 -9.43 5.37 -0.47
C GLU A 18 -9.64 4.42 -1.66
N ARG A 19 -8.55 4.06 -2.35
CA ARG A 19 -8.64 3.16 -3.51
C ARG A 19 -8.94 1.72 -3.12
N CYS A 20 -8.59 1.32 -1.89
CA CYS A 20 -8.68 -0.07 -1.45
C CYS A 20 -10.15 -0.55 -1.41
N ILE A 21 -10.45 -1.60 -2.17
CA ILE A 21 -11.78 -2.25 -2.20
C ILE A 21 -11.85 -3.52 -1.34
N ALA A 22 -10.86 -3.74 -0.46
CA ALA A 22 -10.78 -4.91 0.42
C ALA A 22 -10.89 -6.27 -0.30
N CYS A 23 -10.27 -6.41 -1.48
CA CYS A 23 -10.28 -7.66 -2.25
C CYS A 23 -9.36 -8.77 -1.68
N LYS A 24 -8.48 -8.42 -0.73
CA LYS A 24 -7.49 -9.31 -0.09
C LYS A 24 -6.49 -10.01 -1.01
N LEU A 25 -6.37 -9.59 -2.28
CA LEU A 25 -5.41 -10.16 -3.22
C LEU A 25 -3.95 -9.93 -2.78
N CYS A 26 -3.64 -8.73 -2.28
CA CYS A 26 -2.30 -8.40 -1.79
C CYS A 26 -1.91 -9.21 -0.54
N GLU A 27 -2.87 -9.54 0.33
CA GLU A 27 -2.67 -10.43 1.47
C GLU A 27 -2.41 -11.87 1.00
N ALA A 28 -3.22 -12.36 0.05
CA ALA A 28 -3.11 -13.71 -0.49
C ALA A 28 -1.80 -13.95 -1.28
N VAL A 29 -1.33 -12.96 -2.04
CA VAL A 29 -0.10 -13.09 -2.85
C VAL A 29 1.18 -12.87 -2.04
N CYS A 30 1.08 -12.34 -0.81
CA CYS A 30 2.25 -11.96 -0.02
C CYS A 30 3.06 -13.22 0.37
N PRO A 31 4.27 -13.42 -0.17
CA PRO A 31 5.03 -14.65 0.09
C PRO A 31 5.52 -14.75 1.54
N ALA A 32 5.66 -13.60 2.23
CA ALA A 32 6.09 -13.52 3.61
C ALA A 32 4.94 -13.45 4.63
N MET A 33 3.67 -13.46 4.16
CA MET A 33 2.49 -13.27 5.01
C MET A 33 2.62 -12.03 5.94
N ALA A 34 3.12 -10.93 5.38
CA ALA A 34 3.41 -9.69 6.12
C ALA A 34 2.20 -8.76 6.23
N ILE A 35 1.15 -8.98 5.43
CA ILE A 35 -0.03 -8.13 5.34
C ILE A 35 -1.18 -8.79 6.09
N THR A 36 -1.95 -8.01 6.85
CA THR A 36 -3.17 -8.46 7.53
C THR A 36 -4.33 -7.53 7.18
N ILE A 37 -5.41 -8.09 6.62
CA ILE A 37 -6.56 -7.31 6.17
C ILE A 37 -7.85 -7.79 6.81
N GLU A 38 -8.58 -6.87 7.45
CA GLU A 38 -9.96 -7.05 7.86
C GLU A 38 -10.83 -6.01 7.16
N SER A 39 -12.09 -6.37 6.90
CA SER A 39 -12.98 -5.54 6.09
C SER A 39 -14.42 -5.67 6.54
N ASP A 40 -15.15 -4.58 6.40
CA ASP A 40 -16.58 -4.52 6.67
C ASP A 40 -17.30 -3.72 5.59
N VAL A 41 -18.63 -3.77 5.60
CA VAL A 41 -19.50 -2.99 4.72
C VAL A 41 -19.84 -1.68 5.44
N ARG A 42 -19.54 -0.54 4.81
CA ARG A 42 -19.92 0.79 5.29
C ARG A 42 -21.41 1.04 5.08
N ASP A 43 -21.94 2.09 5.72
CA ASP A 43 -23.35 2.49 5.61
C ASP A 43 -23.80 2.81 4.18
N ASP A 44 -22.87 3.21 3.31
CA ASP A 44 -23.11 3.47 1.88
C ASP A 44 -23.17 2.20 1.01
N GLY A 45 -23.05 1.02 1.64
CA GLY A 45 -23.03 -0.29 0.98
C GLY A 45 -21.68 -0.66 0.36
N SER A 46 -20.67 0.21 0.45
CA SER A 46 -19.33 -0.07 -0.06
C SER A 46 -18.53 -0.95 0.91
N ARG A 47 -17.77 -1.91 0.38
CA ARG A 47 -16.85 -2.72 1.19
C ARG A 47 -15.50 -2.02 1.31
N ARG A 48 -15.02 -1.86 2.54
CA ARG A 48 -13.77 -1.16 2.86
C ARG A 48 -13.01 -1.86 3.98
N THR A 49 -11.72 -1.56 4.10
CA THR A 49 -10.88 -2.18 5.13
C THR A 49 -11.11 -1.50 6.47
N THR A 50 -11.36 -2.29 7.51
CA THR A 50 -11.33 -1.83 8.91
C THR A 50 -9.93 -1.93 9.47
N ARG A 51 -9.13 -2.85 8.94
CA ARG A 51 -7.72 -3.06 9.28
C ARG A 51 -6.92 -3.33 8.01
N TYR A 52 -5.78 -2.67 7.88
CA TYR A 52 -4.81 -2.94 6.83
C TYR A 52 -3.43 -2.68 7.40
N ASP A 53 -2.79 -3.74 7.89
CA ASP A 53 -1.49 -3.64 8.54
C ASP A 53 -0.43 -4.32 7.70
N ILE A 54 0.78 -3.74 7.69
CA ILE A 54 1.97 -4.36 7.09
C ILE A 54 3.08 -4.41 8.14
N ASP A 55 3.56 -5.62 8.41
CA ASP A 55 4.77 -5.84 9.18
C ASP A 55 6.00 -5.72 8.27
N LEU A 56 6.65 -4.56 8.27
CA LEU A 56 7.82 -4.30 7.43
C LEU A 56 9.05 -5.10 7.87
N THR A 57 9.04 -5.72 9.05
CA THR A 57 10.11 -6.64 9.47
C THR A 57 9.99 -8.01 8.81
N LYS A 58 8.78 -8.38 8.36
CA LYS A 58 8.52 -9.59 7.57
C LYS A 58 8.55 -9.32 6.08
N CYS A 59 8.13 -8.12 5.66
CA CYS A 59 8.07 -7.76 4.25
C CYS A 59 9.45 -7.84 3.59
N ILE A 60 9.50 -8.45 2.41
CA ILE A 60 10.74 -8.61 1.62
C ILE A 60 10.81 -7.66 0.42
N PHE A 61 9.91 -6.68 0.33
CA PHE A 61 9.89 -5.63 -0.73
C PHE A 61 9.92 -6.19 -2.16
N CYS A 62 9.26 -7.33 -2.37
CA CYS A 62 9.15 -7.97 -3.69
C CYS A 62 8.15 -7.26 -4.62
N GLY A 63 7.23 -6.48 -4.04
CA GLY A 63 6.16 -5.73 -4.70
C GLY A 63 5.12 -6.53 -5.49
N PHE A 64 4.94 -7.81 -5.17
CA PHE A 64 3.77 -8.58 -5.65
C PHE A 64 2.45 -7.99 -5.17
N CYS A 65 2.42 -7.36 -3.98
CA CYS A 65 1.25 -6.65 -3.48
C CYS A 65 0.82 -5.53 -4.44
N GLU A 66 1.78 -4.77 -4.97
CA GLU A 66 1.57 -3.68 -5.90
C GLU A 66 1.12 -4.18 -7.29
N GLU A 67 1.66 -5.30 -7.78
CA GLU A 67 1.26 -5.90 -9.06
C GLU A 67 -0.11 -6.59 -9.00
N SER A 68 -0.44 -7.21 -7.88
CA SER A 68 -1.72 -7.90 -7.67
C SER A 68 -2.91 -6.97 -7.45
N CYS A 69 -2.66 -5.68 -7.17
CA CYS A 69 -3.72 -4.75 -6.81
C CYS A 69 -4.51 -4.30 -8.05
N PRO A 70 -5.80 -4.65 -8.18
CA PRO A 70 -6.57 -4.38 -9.40
C PRO A 70 -6.93 -2.90 -9.59
N VAL A 71 -6.84 -2.11 -8.51
CA VAL A 71 -7.27 -0.71 -8.45
C VAL A 71 -6.12 0.23 -8.09
N ASP A 72 -4.90 -0.29 -8.10
CA ASP A 72 -3.70 0.47 -7.80
C ASP A 72 -3.76 1.19 -6.43
N SER A 73 -4.20 0.46 -5.41
CA SER A 73 -4.36 0.98 -4.06
C SER A 73 -3.09 0.91 -3.24
N ILE A 74 -2.39 -0.22 -3.25
CA ILE A 74 -1.13 -0.42 -2.53
C ILE A 74 0.02 -0.30 -3.51
N VAL A 75 0.99 0.56 -3.18
CA VAL A 75 2.15 0.86 -4.03
C VAL A 75 3.42 0.95 -3.19
N GLU A 76 4.58 0.73 -3.79
CA GLU A 76 5.87 0.94 -3.16
C GLU A 76 6.49 2.27 -3.65
N THR A 77 6.90 3.11 -2.70
CA THR A 77 7.46 4.44 -2.96
C THR A 77 8.97 4.40 -3.22
N HIS A 78 9.63 5.56 -3.42
CA HIS A 78 11.11 5.67 -3.41
C HIS A 78 11.68 5.91 -2.02
N VAL A 79 10.85 5.99 -0.98
CA VAL A 79 11.32 6.22 0.38
C VAL A 79 12.05 4.97 0.83
N LEU A 80 13.36 5.08 1.01
CA LEU A 80 14.22 4.04 1.60
C LEU A 80 14.71 4.45 3.00
N GLU A 81 14.62 5.75 3.32
CA GLU A 81 15.10 6.34 4.56
C GLU A 81 14.02 6.27 5.63
N TYR A 82 13.84 5.08 6.19
CA TYR A 82 13.05 4.86 7.39
C TYR A 82 13.78 3.87 8.29
N HIS A 83 13.79 4.13 9.58
CA HIS A 83 14.40 3.27 10.57
C HIS A 83 13.45 3.09 11.76
N GLY A 84 13.50 1.90 12.36
CA GLY A 84 12.85 1.62 13.64
C GLY A 84 13.94 1.42 14.68
N GLU A 85 13.78 2.05 15.84
CA GLU A 85 14.70 1.89 16.98
C GLU A 85 14.17 0.85 17.96
N LYS A 86 12.85 0.64 17.96
CA LYS A 86 12.15 -0.28 18.85
C LYS A 86 11.32 -1.26 18.04
N ARG A 87 11.05 -2.41 18.66
CA ARG A 87 10.13 -3.39 18.09
C ARG A 87 8.74 -2.77 18.00
N GLY A 88 8.15 -2.81 16.81
CA GLY A 88 6.84 -2.22 16.52
C GLY A 88 6.89 -0.93 15.71
N ASP A 89 8.02 -0.21 15.69
CA ASP A 89 8.18 1.01 14.88
C ASP A 89 7.98 0.74 13.37
N LEU A 90 8.28 -0.49 12.95
CA LEU A 90 8.15 -0.97 11.59
C LEU A 90 6.86 -1.77 11.34
N TYR A 91 5.87 -1.63 12.23
CA TYR A 91 4.51 -2.15 12.04
C TYR A 91 3.60 -1.01 11.57
N PHE A 92 3.27 -1.01 10.28
CA PHE A 92 2.56 0.09 9.66
C PHE A 92 1.06 -0.18 9.63
N THR A 93 0.29 0.69 10.27
CA THR A 93 -1.18 0.63 10.24
C THR A 93 -1.73 1.27 8.96
N LYS A 94 -3.03 1.05 8.73
CA LYS A 94 -3.77 1.63 7.60
C LYS A 94 -3.60 3.15 7.52
N GLU A 95 -3.73 3.84 8.65
CA GLU A 95 -3.64 5.31 8.74
C GLU A 95 -2.24 5.79 8.39
N MET A 96 -1.20 5.09 8.85
CA MET A 96 0.19 5.40 8.52
C MET A 96 0.43 5.24 7.02
N LEU A 97 -0.05 4.13 6.43
CA LEU A 97 0.11 3.86 4.99
C LEU A 97 -0.63 4.88 4.12
N LEU A 98 -1.84 5.30 4.53
CA LEU A 98 -2.58 6.37 3.86
C LEU A 98 -1.86 7.70 3.98
N ALA A 99 -1.30 8.04 5.15
CA ALA A 99 -0.53 9.26 5.33
C ALA A 99 0.75 9.30 4.47
N VAL A 100 1.39 8.15 4.23
CA VAL A 100 2.50 8.05 3.27
C VAL A 100 1.98 8.29 1.85
N GLY A 101 0.86 7.69 1.46
CA GLY A 101 0.23 7.92 0.16
C GLY A 101 -0.09 9.40 -0.07
N ASP A 102 -0.76 10.02 0.89
CA ASP A 102 -1.14 11.43 0.82
C ASP A 102 0.09 12.35 0.70
N ARG A 103 1.21 12.01 1.37
CA ARG A 103 2.46 12.77 1.29
C ARG A 103 3.18 12.64 -0.05
N TYR A 104 3.15 11.46 -0.67
CA TYR A 104 3.98 11.14 -1.85
C TYR A 104 3.17 10.94 -3.14
N GLU A 105 1.85 11.18 -3.14
CA GLU A 105 0.96 10.90 -4.28
C GLU A 105 1.45 11.53 -5.59
N THR A 106 1.94 12.77 -5.58
CA THR A 106 2.45 13.43 -6.79
C THR A 106 3.64 12.68 -7.40
N GLU A 107 4.58 12.22 -6.57
CA GLU A 107 5.74 11.44 -7.03
C GLU A 107 5.31 10.05 -7.52
N ILE A 108 4.47 9.38 -6.74
CA ILE A 108 3.89 8.07 -7.06
C ILE A 108 3.19 8.13 -8.43
N ALA A 109 2.31 9.10 -8.64
CA ALA A 109 1.55 9.26 -9.87
C ALA A 109 2.45 9.53 -11.08
N ALA A 110 3.45 10.42 -10.94
CA ALA A 110 4.40 10.72 -12.01
C ALA A 110 5.19 9.49 -12.45
N ARG A 111 5.62 8.66 -11.48
CA ARG A 111 6.38 7.43 -11.75
C ARG A 111 5.53 6.33 -12.36
N ARG A 112 4.30 6.19 -11.87
CA ARG A 112 3.29 5.29 -12.45
C ARG A 112 3.05 5.63 -13.92
N ALA A 113 2.89 6.91 -14.24
CA ALA A 113 2.75 7.36 -15.62
C ALA A 113 4.00 7.04 -16.46
N ALA A 114 5.19 7.18 -15.90
CA ALA A 114 6.44 6.83 -16.60
C ALA A 114 6.59 5.32 -16.86
N ASP A 115 6.02 4.46 -16.02
CA ASP A 115 6.09 3.00 -16.16
C ASP A 115 4.91 2.36 -16.89
N ALA A 116 3.81 3.09 -17.09
CA ALA A 116 2.53 2.58 -17.59
C ALA A 116 2.60 1.76 -18.88
N LYS A 117 3.59 2.02 -19.76
CA LYS A 117 3.78 1.27 -21.02
C LYS A 117 4.21 -0.19 -20.80
N TYR A 118 4.82 -0.50 -19.65
CA TYR A 118 5.43 -1.81 -19.36
C TYR A 118 4.66 -2.61 -18.32
N ARG A 119 3.48 -2.11 -17.94
CA ARG A 119 2.62 -2.67 -16.91
C ARG A 119 1.34 -3.25 -17.48
#